data_AF-A0A9Q0MYD4-F1
#
_entry.id   AF-A0A9Q0MYD4-F1
#
_cell.length_a   1.000
_cell.length_b   1.000
_cell.length_c   1.000
_cell.angle_alpha   90.00
_cell.angle_beta   90.00
_cell.angle_gamma   90.00
#
_symmetry.space_group_name_H-M   'P 1'
#
loop_
_entity.id
_entity.type
_entity.pdbx_description
1 polymer ?
#
loop_
_entity_poly.entity_id
_entity_poly.type
_entity_poly.pdbx_seq_one_letter_code
_entity_poly.pdbx_strand_id
1 'polypeptide(L)'
;MLTYVQFEAKNEIQSLNIVEHCDDLQYLFTSSNIPQITNEFSVEGQIVAKFTKLLYSFAKNGAPYFGSDIAATDVKFNEDEIFINFDSTFTIDEKPFKNAPLWDFLFAVNKKKVDF
;
A
#
# COMPACT_ATOMS: atom_id res chain seq x y z
N MET A 1 38.51 8.38 18.73
CA MET A 1 37.79 9.00 17.60
C MET A 1 37.04 7.91 16.81
N LEU A 2 36.26 7.06 17.50
CA LEU A 2 35.51 5.93 16.89
C LEU A 2 34.08 5.83 17.44
N THR A 3 33.74 6.65 18.43
CA THR A 3 32.43 6.64 19.11
C THR A 3 31.39 7.54 18.46
N TYR A 4 31.80 8.48 17.59
CA TYR A 4 30.89 9.46 16.99
C TYR A 4 30.11 8.89 15.79
N VAL A 5 30.77 8.07 14.96
CA VAL A 5 30.18 7.50 13.73
C VAL A 5 29.07 6.48 14.03
N GLN A 6 29.16 5.75 15.15
CA GLN A 6 28.14 4.77 15.56
C GLN A 6 26.86 5.40 16.11
N PHE A 7 26.92 6.66 16.57
CA PHE A 7 25.77 7.35 17.15
C PHE A 7 24.88 7.99 16.07
N GLU A 8 25.47 8.47 14.98
CA GLU A 8 24.74 9.03 13.83
C GLU A 8 23.97 7.95 13.05
N ALA A 9 24.59 6.78 12.82
CA ALA A 9 23.95 5.67 12.11
C ALA A 9 22.71 5.10 12.84
N LYS A 10 22.64 5.20 14.18
CA LYS A 10 21.46 4.74 14.94
C LYS A 10 20.30 5.74 14.91
N ASN A 11 20.56 7.02 14.68
CA ASN A 11 19.54 8.05 14.61
C ASN A 11 18.94 8.23 13.20
N GLU A 12 19.64 7.80 12.14
CA GLU A 12 19.09 7.79 10.77
C GLU A 12 18.14 6.61 10.49
N ILE A 13 18.25 5.49 11.22
CA ILE A 13 17.37 4.32 11.03
C ILE A 13 15.94 4.61 11.53
N GLN A 14 15.75 5.67 12.33
CA GLN A 14 14.46 6.01 12.95
C GLN A 14 13.51 6.84 12.06
N SER A 15 13.82 7.08 10.77
CA SER A 15 12.97 7.90 9.89
C SER A 15 12.61 7.29 8.54
N LEU A 16 13.04 6.06 8.25
CA LEU A 16 12.49 5.30 7.13
C LEU A 16 11.24 4.58 7.62
N ASN A 17 10.10 5.28 7.63
CA ASN A 17 8.76 4.68 7.79
C ASN A 17 8.49 3.77 6.58
N ILE A 18 9.13 2.61 6.55
CA ILE A 18 8.92 1.58 5.54
C ILE A 18 7.78 0.72 6.04
N VAL A 19 6.73 0.60 5.24
CA VAL A 19 5.65 -0.36 5.47
C VAL A 19 6.21 -1.75 5.14
N GLU A 20 6.19 -2.65 6.11
CA GLU A 20 6.68 -4.01 5.95
C GLU A 20 5.57 -4.95 5.47
N HIS A 21 5.98 -6.14 5.01
CA HIS A 21 5.02 -7.17 4.63
C HIS A 21 4.18 -7.56 5.85
N CYS A 22 2.85 -7.66 5.64
CA CYS A 22 1.83 -7.94 6.66
C CYS A 22 1.48 -6.78 7.60
N ASP A 23 2.08 -5.60 7.47
CA ASP A 23 1.66 -4.41 8.24
C ASP A 23 0.23 -3.95 7.89
N ASP A 24 -0.28 -4.34 6.72
CA ASP A 24 -1.64 -4.07 6.26
C ASP A 24 -2.70 -4.83 7.06
N LEU A 25 -2.34 -5.99 7.64
CA LEU A 25 -3.27 -6.84 8.39
C LEU A 25 -3.82 -6.15 9.65
N GLN A 26 -3.05 -5.29 10.29
CA GLN A 26 -3.51 -4.56 11.48
C GLN A 26 -4.67 -3.60 11.17
N TYR A 27 -4.82 -3.20 9.90
CA TYR A 27 -5.91 -2.33 9.46
C TYR A 27 -7.17 -3.12 9.05
N LEU A 28 -7.07 -4.45 8.92
CA LEU A 28 -8.15 -5.33 8.48
C LEU A 28 -8.72 -6.20 9.60
N PHE A 29 -7.87 -6.61 10.54
CA PHE A 29 -8.23 -7.59 11.55
C PHE A 29 -7.87 -7.11 12.95
N THR A 30 -8.74 -7.45 13.90
CA THR A 30 -8.42 -7.33 15.31
C THR A 30 -7.91 -8.69 15.82
N SER A 31 -6.84 -8.67 16.59
CA SER A 31 -6.26 -9.86 17.22
C SER A 31 -5.74 -9.48 18.60
N SER A 32 -5.75 -10.41 19.56
CA SER A 32 -5.25 -10.15 20.91
C SER A 32 -3.78 -9.72 20.96
N ASN A 33 -3.01 -10.08 19.93
CA ASN A 33 -1.58 -9.82 19.84
C ASN A 33 -1.25 -8.65 18.90
N ILE A 34 -2.26 -7.97 18.35
CA ILE A 34 -2.10 -6.81 17.47
C ILE A 34 -2.66 -5.58 18.20
N PRO A 35 -1.88 -4.49 18.35
CA PRO A 35 -2.37 -3.26 18.96
C PRO A 35 -3.65 -2.78 18.25
N GLN A 36 -4.70 -2.50 19.03
CA GLN A 36 -5.94 -1.98 18.46
C GLN A 36 -5.83 -0.49 18.16
N ILE A 37 -6.22 -0.13 16.94
CA ILE A 37 -6.45 1.25 16.55
C ILE A 37 -7.80 1.67 17.15
N THR A 38 -7.76 2.45 18.23
CA THR A 38 -8.96 2.84 18.99
C THR A 38 -9.43 4.26 18.70
N ASN A 39 -8.55 5.12 18.18
CA ASN A 39 -8.87 6.50 17.83
C ASN A 39 -9.24 6.61 16.35
N GLU A 40 -10.54 6.73 16.06
CA GLU A 40 -11.05 6.89 14.70
C GLU A 40 -10.58 8.17 13.99
N PHE A 41 -10.19 9.20 14.76
CA PHE A 41 -9.70 10.47 14.22
C PHE A 41 -8.20 10.46 13.94
N SER A 42 -7.46 9.43 14.36
CA SER A 42 -6.04 9.30 14.02
C SER A 42 -5.86 8.97 12.53
N VAL A 43 -4.63 9.11 12.02
CA VAL A 43 -4.31 8.75 10.64
C VAL A 43 -4.61 7.26 10.40
N GLU A 44 -4.22 6.42 11.35
CA GLU A 44 -4.45 4.97 11.32
C GLU A 44 -5.94 4.66 11.36
N GLY A 45 -6.72 5.35 12.21
CA GLY A 45 -8.18 5.19 12.27
C GLY A 45 -8.88 5.53 10.96
N GLN A 46 -8.43 6.60 10.28
CA GLN A 46 -8.93 6.96 8.96
C GLN A 46 -8.52 5.94 7.88
N ILE A 47 -7.31 5.39 7.95
CA ILE A 47 -6.86 4.32 7.04
C ILE A 47 -7.73 3.07 7.22
N VAL A 48 -8.00 2.64 8.45
CA VAL A 48 -8.91 1.51 8.73
C VAL A 48 -10.27 1.74 8.06
N ALA A 49 -10.89 2.90 8.31
CA ALA A 49 -12.21 3.22 7.78
C ALA A 49 -12.25 3.23 6.24
N LYS A 50 -11.22 3.81 5.61
CA LYS A 50 -11.12 3.88 4.15
C LYS A 50 -10.85 2.51 3.53
N PHE A 51 -9.90 1.76 4.08
CA PHE A 51 -9.51 0.45 3.56
C PHE A 51 -10.64 -0.59 3.67
N THR A 52 -11.27 -0.66 4.84
CA THR A 52 -12.41 -1.58 5.04
C THR A 52 -13.60 -1.23 4.15
N LYS A 53 -13.90 0.06 3.92
CA LYS A 53 -14.98 0.45 3.01
C LYS A 53 -14.65 0.14 1.55
N LEU A 54 -13.40 0.33 1.10
CA LEU A 54 -13.00 -0.06 -0.26
C LEU A 54 -13.16 -1.56 -0.48
N LEU A 55 -12.70 -2.39 0.46
CA LEU A 55 -12.87 -3.83 0.42
C LEU A 55 -14.35 -4.23 0.45
N TYR A 56 -15.15 -3.59 1.30
CA TYR A 56 -16.60 -3.83 1.35
C TYR A 56 -17.29 -3.48 0.02
N SER A 57 -16.99 -2.30 -0.55
CA SER A 57 -17.54 -1.87 -1.84
C SER A 57 -17.17 -2.83 -2.96
N PHE A 58 -15.92 -3.29 -2.98
CA PHE A 58 -15.44 -4.29 -3.92
C PHE A 58 -16.19 -5.62 -3.77
N ALA A 59 -16.29 -6.14 -2.55
CA ALA A 59 -17.00 -7.39 -2.27
C ALA A 59 -18.49 -7.31 -2.64
N LYS A 60 -19.12 -6.15 -2.44
CA LYS A 60 -20.55 -5.95 -2.69
C LYS A 60 -20.88 -5.74 -4.16
N ASN A 61 -20.08 -4.96 -4.87
CA ASN A 61 -20.43 -4.43 -6.20
C ASN A 61 -19.46 -4.84 -7.31
N GLY A 62 -18.36 -5.52 -6.98
CA GLY A 62 -17.28 -5.83 -7.92
C GLY A 62 -16.39 -4.64 -8.28
N ALA A 63 -16.59 -3.48 -7.66
CA ALA A 63 -15.81 -2.26 -7.90
C ALA A 63 -15.46 -1.59 -6.56
N PRO A 64 -14.17 -1.27 -6.30
CA PRO A 64 -13.78 -0.54 -5.10
C PRO A 64 -14.10 0.95 -5.28
N TYR A 65 -14.88 1.55 -4.38
CA TYR A 65 -15.14 3.00 -4.40
C TYR A 65 -15.42 3.55 -3.00
N PHE A 66 -15.06 4.81 -2.80
CA PHE A 66 -15.23 5.56 -1.56
C PHE A 66 -15.93 6.90 -1.84
N GLY A 67 -17.24 6.86 -2.10
CA GLY A 67 -18.04 8.08 -2.26
C GLY A 67 -17.47 9.06 -3.30
N SER A 68 -17.32 10.33 -2.93
CA SER A 68 -16.73 11.39 -3.76
C SER A 68 -15.20 11.40 -3.78
N ASP A 69 -14.55 10.72 -2.83
CA ASP A 69 -13.08 10.75 -2.69
C ASP A 69 -12.40 9.82 -3.70
N ILE A 70 -13.05 8.69 -3.99
CA ILE A 70 -12.67 7.77 -5.07
C ILE A 70 -13.96 7.33 -5.75
N ALA A 71 -14.26 7.91 -6.91
CA ALA A 71 -15.44 7.52 -7.66
C ALA A 71 -15.24 6.14 -8.28
N ALA A 72 -16.33 5.36 -8.38
CA ALA A 72 -16.29 4.02 -8.98
C ALA A 72 -15.82 4.03 -10.45
N THR A 73 -15.90 5.18 -11.12
CA THR A 73 -15.44 5.39 -12.51
C THR A 73 -13.93 5.52 -12.63
N ASP A 74 -13.25 5.89 -11.54
CA ASP A 74 -11.83 6.28 -11.54
C ASP A 74 -10.94 5.07 -11.26
N VAL A 75 -11.49 4.01 -10.67
CA VAL A 75 -10.82 2.73 -10.51
C VAL A 75 -11.18 1.83 -11.68
N LYS A 76 -10.45 1.98 -12.79
CA LYS A 76 -10.46 1.01 -13.88
C LYS A 76 -9.23 0.14 -13.75
N PHE A 77 -9.44 -1.18 -13.80
CA PHE A 77 -8.37 -2.14 -13.97
C PHE A 77 -8.11 -2.26 -15.49
N ASN A 78 -7.58 -1.21 -16.10
CA ASN A 78 -7.04 -1.27 -17.45
C ASN A 78 -5.66 -1.94 -17.44
N GLU A 79 -5.11 -2.21 -18.62
CA GLU A 79 -3.73 -2.72 -18.77
C GLU A 79 -2.69 -1.76 -18.17
N ASP A 80 -3.05 -0.48 -18.04
CA ASP A 80 -2.30 0.49 -17.24
C ASP A 80 -2.61 0.26 -15.76
N GLU A 81 -1.60 -0.17 -15.01
CA GLU A 81 -1.71 -0.48 -13.59
C GLU A 81 -1.96 0.81 -12.78
N ILE A 82 -3.23 1.18 -12.55
CA ILE A 82 -3.60 2.29 -11.67
C ILE A 82 -3.68 1.76 -10.23
N PHE A 83 -3.01 2.44 -9.31
CA PHE A 83 -2.90 2.07 -7.90
C PHE A 83 -3.49 3.13 -6.98
N ILE A 84 -4.00 2.69 -5.84
CA ILE A 84 -4.42 3.56 -4.74
C ILE A 84 -3.35 3.51 -3.66
N ASN A 85 -2.79 4.66 -3.33
CA ASN A 85 -1.88 4.82 -2.21
C ASN A 85 -2.67 4.97 -0.91
N PHE A 86 -2.48 4.03 0.01
CA PHE A 86 -3.08 4.06 1.34
C PHE A 86 -2.24 4.94 2.28
N ASP A 87 -2.33 6.26 2.10
CA ASP A 87 -1.70 7.27 2.96
C ASP A 87 -2.76 8.19 3.62
N SER A 88 -2.36 9.30 4.24
CA SER A 88 -3.32 10.24 4.85
C SER A 88 -4.22 10.92 3.80
N THR A 89 -3.76 11.04 2.56
CA THR A 89 -4.41 11.76 1.46
C THR A 89 -5.17 10.85 0.49
N PHE A 90 -4.89 9.53 0.47
CA PHE A 90 -5.49 8.56 -0.44
C PHE A 90 -5.37 8.97 -1.92
N THR A 91 -4.15 8.99 -2.42
CA THR A 91 -3.86 9.41 -3.80
C THR A 91 -3.95 8.23 -4.78
N ILE A 92 -4.29 8.52 -6.03
CA ILE A 92 -4.21 7.57 -7.14
C ILE A 92 -2.87 7.80 -7.86
N ASP A 93 -2.11 6.73 -8.09
CA ASP A 93 -0.81 6.76 -8.77
C ASP A 93 -0.81 5.73 -9.90
N GLU A 94 -0.21 6.08 -11.04
CA GLU A 94 -0.16 5.24 -12.22
C GLU A 94 1.06 4.32 -12.25
N LYS A 95 2.12 4.56 -11.43
CA LYS A 95 3.37 3.77 -11.44
C LYS A 95 4.16 3.80 -10.10
N PRO A 96 3.69 3.12 -9.05
CA PRO A 96 4.39 3.07 -7.76
C PRO A 96 5.72 2.31 -7.84
N PHE A 97 5.83 1.32 -8.73
CA PHE A 97 7.03 0.48 -8.85
C PHE A 97 8.03 1.02 -9.88
N LYS A 98 8.73 2.10 -9.53
CA LYS A 98 9.74 2.76 -10.41
C LYS A 98 10.79 1.81 -10.97
N ASN A 99 11.12 0.75 -10.25
CA ASN A 99 12.14 -0.22 -10.64
C ASN A 99 11.58 -1.42 -11.42
N ALA A 100 10.25 -1.56 -11.57
CA ALA A 100 9.67 -2.70 -12.29
C ALA A 100 10.25 -2.87 -13.71
N PRO A 101 10.41 -1.82 -14.53
CA PRO A 101 11.02 -1.97 -15.85
C PRO A 101 12.48 -2.44 -15.82
N LEU A 102 13.24 -2.01 -14.81
CA LEU A 102 14.62 -2.46 -14.62
C LEU A 102 14.66 -3.94 -14.23
N TRP A 103 13.77 -4.37 -13.35
CA TRP A 103 13.65 -5.77 -12.96
C TRP A 103 13.22 -6.66 -14.13
N ASP A 104 12.24 -6.21 -14.92
CA ASP A 104 11.81 -6.90 -16.15
C ASP A 104 12.94 -7.03 -17.16
N PHE A 105 13.80 -6.02 -17.27
CA PHE A 105 15.00 -6.07 -18.11
C PHE A 105 16.04 -7.06 -17.58
N LEU A 106 16.37 -6.97 -16.28
CA LEU A 106 17.42 -7.80 -15.65
C LEU A 106 17.01 -9.28 -15.55
N PHE A 107 15.73 -9.53 -15.32
CA PHE A 107 15.16 -10.86 -15.14
C PHE A 107 14.15 -11.20 -16.23
N ALA A 108 14.40 -10.75 -17.46
CA ALA A 108 13.56 -11.03 -18.60
C ALA A 108 13.33 -12.54 -18.70
N VAL A 109 12.16 -12.98 -18.22
CA VAL A 109 11.74 -14.37 -18.38
C VAL A 109 11.56 -14.54 -19.87
N ASN A 110 12.33 -15.45 -20.49
CA ASN A 110 12.06 -15.90 -21.84
C ASN A 110 10.65 -16.49 -21.84
N LYS A 111 9.64 -15.66 -22.12
CA LYS A 111 8.24 -16.05 -22.31
C LYS A 111 8.21 -16.87 -23.60
N LYS A 112 8.60 -18.15 -23.51
CA LYS A 112 8.28 -19.12 -24.55
C LYS A 112 6.76 -19.10 -24.66
N LYS A 113 6.24 -18.69 -25.82
CA LYS A 113 4.84 -18.89 -26.16
C LYS A 113 4.52 -20.35 -25.92
N VAL A 114 3.66 -20.61 -24.94
CA VAL A 114 2.96 -21.88 -24.84
C VAL A 114 1.72 -21.67 -25.69
N ASP A 115 1.78 -22.14 -26.94
CA ASP A 115 0.62 -22.20 -27.80
C ASP A 115 -0.28 -23.31 -27.23
N PHE A 116 -1.48 -22.93 -26.76
CA PHE A 116 -2.55 -23.86 -26.38
C PHE A 116 -3.47 -24.12 -27.57
#